data_AF-S2JHT3-F1
#
_entry.id   AF-S2JHT3-F1
#
_cell.length_a   1.000
_cell.length_b   1.000
_cell.length_c   1.000
_cell.angle_alpha   90.00
_cell.angle_beta   90.00
_cell.angle_gamma   90.00
#
_symmetry.space_group_name_H-M   'P 1'
#
loop_
_entity.id
_entity.type
_entity.pdbx_description
1 polymer ?
#
loop_
_entity_poly.entity_id
_entity_poly.type
_entity_poly.pdbx_seq_one_letter_code
_entity_poly.pdbx_strand_id
1 'polypeptide(L)'
;MSAISPLENFWGEVTSTIDWCEENYTVSPYLAEFWNTITNLGFVFFSLFGTYNVLRNRSSKSFILAYLGVAFVGFGSWCFHMTLQYEMQLLDELPMIYVASIVMWLTFLADPKSENTIKVPLALTVYSAAVTWSYLIINNPVFHQVSYAILVIGVVIRAIKLFNTVPKSYTYEVPRMQCLLWMSALGFIVAFVLWNIDNQFCNNLRSWRSTVPFLIGAISELHGWWHIGTGLGVYYFIVFCEWIQPTLAANNRKSFRLYWAGPLCYLRVADQMNKKD
;
A
#
# COMPACT_ATOMS: atom_id res chain seq x y z
N MET A 1 37.48 11.94 7.12
CA MET A 1 36.21 12.20 6.38
C MET A 1 35.65 13.47 6.98
N SER A 2 35.71 14.58 6.26
CA SER A 2 35.08 15.83 6.68
C SER A 2 33.58 15.58 6.76
N ALA A 3 32.96 15.91 7.89
CA ALA A 3 31.51 15.92 8.03
C ALA A 3 30.96 16.86 6.93
N ILE A 4 30.19 16.30 6.01
CA ILE A 4 29.48 17.04 4.97
C ILE A 4 28.59 18.05 5.69
N SER A 5 28.77 19.32 5.34
CA SER A 5 27.99 20.42 5.91
C SER A 5 26.52 20.25 5.47
N PRO A 6 25.50 20.53 6.30
CA PRO A 6 24.08 20.49 5.89
C PRO A 6 23.76 21.32 4.63
N LEU A 7 24.60 22.33 4.31
CA LEU A 7 24.55 23.14 3.09
C LEU A 7 25.01 22.40 1.81
N GLU A 8 25.56 21.19 1.91
CA GLU A 8 26.05 20.38 0.77
C GLU A 8 25.03 19.34 0.29
N ASN A 9 23.89 19.16 0.99
CA ASN A 9 22.80 18.32 0.50
C ASN A 9 22.21 18.90 -0.79
N PHE A 10 21.99 18.06 -1.80
CA PHE A 10 21.47 18.53 -3.10
C PHE A 10 20.10 19.22 -3.00
N TRP A 11 19.20 18.71 -2.15
CA TRP A 11 17.87 19.28 -1.93
C TRP A 11 17.80 20.28 -0.76
N GLY A 12 18.95 20.66 -0.20
CA GLY A 12 19.05 21.54 0.97
C GLY A 12 18.92 20.80 2.30
N GLU A 13 18.72 21.57 3.37
CA GLU A 13 18.60 21.04 4.73
C GLU A 13 17.34 20.17 4.89
N VAL A 14 17.42 19.16 5.76
CA VAL A 14 16.29 18.31 6.11
C VAL A 14 15.27 19.15 6.89
N THR A 15 14.04 19.24 6.38
CA THR A 15 12.94 19.98 7.02
C THR A 15 11.81 19.09 7.51
N SER A 16 11.81 17.80 7.14
CA SER A 16 10.84 16.82 7.60
C SER A 16 10.88 16.64 9.13
N THR A 17 9.74 16.19 9.68
CA THR A 17 9.66 15.87 11.12
C THR A 17 10.25 14.50 11.46
N ILE A 18 10.52 13.69 10.45
CA ILE A 18 11.10 12.35 10.55
C ILE A 18 12.20 12.14 9.52
N ASP A 19 13.22 11.39 9.93
CA ASP A 19 14.39 10.96 9.17
C ASP A 19 14.62 9.48 9.56
N TRP A 20 14.72 8.58 8.58
CA TRP A 20 14.70 7.14 8.84
C TRP A 20 16.10 6.57 9.08
N CYS A 21 16.19 5.24 9.23
CA CYS A 21 17.45 4.61 9.57
C CYS A 21 18.45 4.49 8.40
N GLU A 22 18.05 4.73 7.15
CA GLU A 22 19.02 4.75 6.06
C GLU A 22 19.95 5.97 6.19
N GLU A 23 21.24 5.86 5.85
CA GLU A 23 22.15 7.01 5.92
C GLU A 23 22.02 7.95 4.72
N ASN A 24 21.76 9.23 5.02
CA ASN A 24 21.49 10.26 4.02
C ASN A 24 22.65 10.52 3.06
N TYR A 25 22.34 10.55 1.76
CA TYR A 25 23.20 10.88 0.63
C TYR A 25 24.47 10.03 0.51
N THR A 26 24.48 8.82 1.07
CA THR A 26 25.67 7.94 1.08
C THR A 26 25.90 7.22 -0.25
N VAL A 27 24.84 6.90 -0.99
CA VAL A 27 24.91 6.18 -2.28
C VAL A 27 24.84 7.13 -3.47
N SER A 28 24.03 8.19 -3.36
CA SER A 28 23.79 9.16 -4.43
C SER A 28 23.67 10.56 -3.83
N PRO A 29 24.26 11.60 -4.46
CA PRO A 29 24.05 12.97 -4.02
C PRO A 29 22.63 13.46 -4.29
N TYR A 30 21.83 12.77 -5.12
CA TYR A 30 20.49 13.21 -5.51
C TYR A 30 19.36 12.55 -4.70
N LEU A 31 19.63 11.40 -4.07
CA LEU A 31 18.65 10.64 -3.29
C LEU A 31 19.15 10.57 -1.84
N ALA A 32 18.45 11.21 -0.91
CA ALA A 32 18.82 11.20 0.50
C ALA A 32 18.87 9.76 1.03
N GLU A 33 17.76 9.04 1.00
CA GLU A 33 17.70 7.64 1.41
C GLU A 33 17.54 6.76 0.16
N PHE A 34 18.64 6.23 -0.37
CA PHE A 34 18.69 5.59 -1.68
C PHE A 34 17.75 4.37 -1.78
N TRP A 35 17.86 3.41 -0.86
CA TRP A 35 17.07 2.19 -0.86
C TRP A 35 15.61 2.46 -0.52
N ASN A 36 15.32 3.30 0.46
CA ASN A 36 13.98 3.74 0.79
C ASN A 36 13.33 4.46 -0.41
N THR A 37 14.09 5.25 -1.16
CA THR A 37 13.60 5.90 -2.39
C THR A 37 13.26 4.87 -3.47
N ILE A 38 14.21 4.01 -3.88
CA ILE A 38 14.01 3.16 -5.06
C ILE A 38 13.02 2.00 -4.82
N THR A 39 12.86 1.57 -3.57
CA THR A 39 11.89 0.52 -3.22
C THR A 39 10.45 0.95 -3.51
N ASN A 40 10.18 2.25 -3.57
CA ASN A 40 8.88 2.80 -3.97
C ASN A 40 8.50 2.55 -5.44
N LEU A 41 9.46 2.17 -6.30
CA LEU A 41 9.16 1.62 -7.63
C LEU A 41 8.22 0.41 -7.55
N GLY A 42 8.27 -0.36 -6.45
CA GLY A 42 7.37 -1.47 -6.21
C GLY A 42 5.90 -1.05 -6.21
N PHE A 43 5.54 0.00 -5.47
CA PHE A 43 4.17 0.53 -5.44
C PHE A 43 3.67 0.93 -6.82
N VAL A 44 4.50 1.65 -7.59
CA VAL A 44 4.17 2.10 -8.94
C VAL A 44 3.98 0.88 -9.85
N PHE A 45 4.90 -0.08 -9.81
CA PHE A 45 4.83 -1.29 -10.62
C PHE A 45 3.58 -2.13 -10.33
N PHE A 46 3.31 -2.44 -9.06
CA PHE A 46 2.12 -3.22 -8.67
C PHE A 46 0.82 -2.50 -9.07
N SER A 47 0.79 -1.18 -8.94
CA SER A 47 -0.37 -0.37 -9.30
C SER A 47 -0.63 -0.32 -10.80
N LEU A 48 0.41 -0.15 -11.62
CA LEU A 48 0.29 -0.18 -13.08
C LEU A 48 -0.10 -1.58 -13.57
N PHE A 49 0.50 -2.62 -13.00
CA PHE A 49 0.14 -4.00 -13.30
C PHE A 49 -1.32 -4.29 -12.91
N GLY A 50 -1.76 -3.89 -11.72
CA GLY A 50 -3.15 -3.98 -11.27
C GLY A 50 -4.12 -3.24 -12.18
N THR A 51 -3.81 -1.98 -12.52
CA THR A 51 -4.61 -1.14 -13.44
C THR A 51 -4.77 -1.80 -14.81
N TYR A 52 -3.67 -2.33 -15.38
CA TYR A 52 -3.71 -3.08 -16.62
C TYR A 52 -4.69 -4.26 -16.55
N ASN A 53 -4.66 -5.02 -15.45
CA ASN A 53 -5.54 -6.17 -15.26
C ASN A 53 -7.02 -5.75 -15.12
N VAL A 54 -7.31 -4.67 -14.38
CA VAL A 54 -8.67 -4.11 -14.25
C VAL A 54 -9.23 -3.72 -15.61
N LEU A 55 -8.44 -3.02 -16.43
CA LEU A 55 -8.81 -2.63 -17.79
C LEU A 55 -9.06 -3.86 -18.67
N ARG A 56 -8.15 -4.84 -18.62
CA ARG A 56 -8.25 -6.08 -19.40
C ARG A 56 -9.48 -6.91 -19.03
N ASN A 57 -9.81 -6.99 -17.75
CA ASN A 57 -10.98 -7.74 -17.24
C ASN A 57 -12.31 -6.97 -17.40
N ARG A 58 -12.25 -5.69 -17.78
CA ARG A 58 -13.39 -4.77 -17.75
C ARG A 58 -14.06 -4.79 -16.37
N SER A 59 -13.24 -4.75 -15.33
CA SER A 59 -13.67 -4.65 -13.93
C SER A 59 -14.11 -3.21 -13.63
N SER A 60 -14.69 -2.98 -12.45
CA SER A 60 -15.16 -1.63 -12.08
C SER A 60 -14.03 -0.60 -12.14
N LYS A 61 -14.29 0.57 -12.71
CA LYS A 61 -13.33 1.68 -12.78
C LYS A 61 -12.93 2.20 -11.39
N SER A 62 -13.72 1.91 -10.35
CA SER A 62 -13.35 2.24 -8.96
C SER A 62 -12.03 1.58 -8.54
N PHE A 63 -11.67 0.41 -9.09
CA PHE A 63 -10.37 -0.22 -8.82
C PHE A 63 -9.20 0.51 -9.47
N ILE A 64 -9.43 1.17 -10.62
CA ILE A 64 -8.41 2.03 -11.25
C ILE A 64 -8.08 3.19 -10.31
N LEU A 65 -9.10 3.81 -9.69
CA LEU A 65 -8.89 4.86 -8.70
C LEU A 65 -8.04 4.38 -7.51
N ALA A 66 -8.31 3.18 -6.99
CA ALA A 66 -7.52 2.61 -5.90
C ALA A 66 -6.06 2.36 -6.31
N TYR A 67 -5.81 1.75 -7.47
CA TYR A 67 -4.45 1.51 -7.95
C TYR A 67 -3.71 2.80 -8.26
N LEU A 68 -4.33 3.78 -8.92
CA LEU A 68 -3.71 5.09 -9.15
C LEU A 68 -3.41 5.82 -7.85
N GLY A 69 -4.27 5.67 -6.83
CA GLY A 69 -4.02 6.16 -5.48
C GLY A 69 -2.78 5.50 -4.85
N VAL A 70 -2.64 4.18 -4.93
CA VAL A 70 -1.45 3.47 -4.44
C VAL A 70 -0.18 3.91 -5.19
N ALA A 71 -0.26 4.10 -6.51
CA ALA A 71 0.85 4.65 -7.29
C ALA A 71 1.22 6.07 -6.82
N PHE A 72 0.23 6.88 -6.44
CA PHE A 72 0.45 8.22 -5.92
C PHE A 72 1.10 8.23 -4.52
N VAL A 73 0.75 7.27 -3.65
CA VAL A 73 1.49 7.02 -2.40
C VAL A 73 2.95 6.69 -2.68
N GLY A 74 3.21 5.75 -3.59
CA GLY A 74 4.59 5.40 -3.96
C GLY A 74 5.37 6.56 -4.57
N PHE A 75 4.72 7.41 -5.37
CA PHE A 75 5.32 8.63 -5.90
C PHE A 75 5.63 9.65 -4.80
N GLY A 76 4.71 9.87 -3.87
CA GLY A 76 4.92 10.74 -2.72
C GLY A 76 6.06 10.27 -1.83
N SER A 77 6.05 8.99 -1.48
CA SER A 77 7.12 8.34 -0.71
C SER A 77 8.47 8.45 -1.41
N TRP A 78 8.54 8.22 -2.73
CA TRP A 78 9.76 8.47 -3.50
C TRP A 78 10.25 9.90 -3.31
N CYS A 79 9.38 10.89 -3.55
CA CYS A 79 9.74 12.29 -3.41
C CYS A 79 10.21 12.61 -1.99
N PHE A 80 9.57 12.03 -0.96
CA PHE A 80 9.95 12.23 0.42
C PHE A 80 11.33 11.65 0.73
N HIS A 81 11.57 10.37 0.48
CA HIS A 81 12.87 9.74 0.76
C HIS A 81 14.00 10.29 -0.11
N MET A 82 13.67 10.87 -1.26
CA MET A 82 14.64 11.56 -2.12
C MET A 82 15.11 12.88 -1.51
N THR A 83 14.21 13.66 -0.89
CA THR A 83 14.49 15.05 -0.50
C THR A 83 14.54 15.30 1.01
N LEU A 84 13.83 14.50 1.81
CA LEU A 84 13.57 14.71 3.24
C LEU A 84 13.00 16.10 3.56
N GLN A 85 12.17 16.62 2.64
CA GLN A 85 11.47 17.89 2.82
C GLN A 85 10.07 17.66 3.41
N TYR A 86 9.65 18.57 4.29
CA TYR A 86 8.34 18.52 4.94
C TYR A 86 7.17 18.47 3.95
N GLU A 87 7.23 19.25 2.86
CA GLU A 87 6.20 19.26 1.83
C GLU A 87 6.07 17.90 1.14
N MET A 88 7.19 17.20 0.95
CA MET A 88 7.19 15.86 0.36
C MET A 88 6.78 14.80 1.37
N GLN A 89 7.09 14.98 2.67
CA GLN A 89 6.54 14.15 3.74
C GLN A 89 5.01 14.19 3.74
N LEU A 90 4.40 15.36 3.59
CA LEU A 90 2.94 15.48 3.45
C LEU A 90 2.43 14.75 2.20
N LEU A 91 3.17 14.79 1.09
CA LEU A 91 2.85 14.08 -0.15
C LEU A 91 2.98 12.56 -0.03
N ASP A 92 3.78 12.05 0.90
CA ASP A 92 3.86 10.63 1.23
C ASP A 92 2.72 10.21 2.18
N GLU A 93 2.65 10.84 3.34
CA GLU A 93 1.81 10.39 4.44
C GLU A 93 0.31 10.65 4.18
N LEU A 94 -0.08 11.83 3.70
CA LEU A 94 -1.51 12.16 3.54
C LEU A 94 -2.22 11.26 2.50
N PRO A 95 -1.63 10.96 1.33
CA PRO A 95 -2.23 10.00 0.40
C PRO A 95 -2.49 8.61 0.98
N MET A 96 -1.71 8.14 1.96
CA MET A 96 -1.98 6.86 2.62
C MET A 96 -3.39 6.83 3.25
N ILE A 97 -3.83 7.92 3.88
CA ILE A 97 -5.18 8.06 4.48
C ILE A 97 -6.25 8.05 3.39
N TYR A 98 -6.00 8.76 2.29
CA TYR A 98 -6.96 8.89 1.18
C TYR A 98 -7.16 7.56 0.47
N VAL A 99 -6.07 6.83 0.23
CA VAL A 99 -6.10 5.51 -0.41
C VAL A 99 -6.74 4.48 0.50
N ALA A 100 -6.40 4.44 1.79
CA ALA A 100 -7.06 3.55 2.73
C ALA A 100 -8.58 3.84 2.83
N SER A 101 -8.98 5.10 2.69
CA SER A 101 -10.39 5.51 2.60
C SER A 101 -11.05 4.99 1.32
N ILE A 102 -10.39 5.11 0.17
CA ILE A 102 -10.87 4.54 -1.10
C ILE A 102 -11.02 3.02 -0.98
N VAL A 103 -10.02 2.33 -0.42
CA VAL A 103 -10.03 0.88 -0.23
C VAL A 103 -11.14 0.45 0.73
N MET A 104 -11.37 1.19 1.83
CA MET A 104 -12.54 1.00 2.70
C MET A 104 -13.83 1.11 1.88
N TRP A 105 -13.98 2.16 1.09
CA TRP A 105 -15.17 2.36 0.25
C TRP A 105 -15.38 1.20 -0.74
N LEU A 106 -14.32 0.62 -1.33
CA LEU A 106 -14.45 -0.54 -2.22
C LEU A 106 -15.12 -1.75 -1.52
N THR A 107 -14.82 -2.00 -0.24
CA THR A 107 -15.46 -3.09 0.52
C THR A 107 -16.96 -2.86 0.71
N PHE A 108 -17.37 -1.60 0.83
CA PHE A 108 -18.76 -1.18 0.94
C PHE A 108 -19.48 -1.18 -0.41
N LEU A 109 -18.77 -0.88 -1.49
CA LEU A 109 -19.27 -0.97 -2.86
C LEU A 109 -19.49 -2.42 -3.30
N ALA A 110 -18.71 -3.37 -2.76
CA ALA A 110 -18.83 -4.79 -3.04
C ALA A 110 -19.97 -5.49 -2.28
N ASP A 111 -20.55 -4.86 -1.25
CA ASP A 111 -21.59 -5.46 -0.41
C ASP A 111 -23.00 -5.20 -0.96
N PRO A 112 -23.75 -6.24 -1.38
CA PRO A 112 -25.09 -6.08 -1.93
C PRO A 112 -26.12 -5.56 -0.91
N LYS A 113 -25.89 -5.75 0.39
CA LYS A 113 -26.78 -5.28 1.46
C LYS A 113 -26.52 -3.83 1.82
N SER A 114 -25.41 -3.25 1.34
CA SER A 114 -25.10 -1.86 1.62
C SER A 114 -25.96 -0.98 0.73
N GLU A 115 -26.91 -0.26 1.32
CA GLU A 115 -27.75 0.76 0.65
C GLU A 115 -26.92 2.01 0.29
N ASN A 116 -25.85 1.82 -0.47
CA ASN A 116 -24.84 2.81 -0.74
C ASN A 116 -25.18 3.68 -1.94
N THR A 117 -25.37 4.97 -1.68
CA THR A 117 -25.36 5.99 -2.75
C THR A 117 -24.32 7.08 -2.52
N ILE A 118 -24.14 7.61 -1.29
CA ILE A 118 -23.16 8.69 -1.06
C ILE A 118 -22.63 8.82 0.39
N LYS A 119 -23.31 8.25 1.38
CA LYS A 119 -23.01 8.48 2.81
C LYS A 119 -21.62 8.00 3.23
N VAL A 120 -21.22 6.80 2.81
CA VAL A 120 -19.90 6.23 3.17
C VAL A 120 -18.75 7.02 2.54
N PRO A 121 -18.73 7.28 1.21
CA PRO A 121 -17.75 8.17 0.62
C PRO A 121 -17.69 9.53 1.31
N LEU A 122 -18.84 10.15 1.61
CA LEU A 122 -18.88 11.44 2.29
C LEU A 122 -18.24 11.38 3.68
N ALA A 123 -18.57 10.37 4.50
CA ALA A 123 -17.99 10.19 5.82
C ALA A 123 -16.47 9.99 5.77
N LEU A 124 -15.98 9.20 4.79
CA LEU A 124 -14.56 8.96 4.58
C LEU A 124 -13.80 10.20 4.07
N THR A 125 -14.45 11.02 3.24
CA THR A 125 -13.93 12.32 2.82
C THR A 125 -13.84 13.28 4.01
N VAL A 126 -14.88 13.36 4.85
CA VAL A 126 -14.87 14.18 6.07
C VAL A 126 -13.77 13.71 7.02
N TYR A 127 -13.63 12.39 7.22
CA TYR A 127 -12.54 11.82 8.02
C TYR A 127 -11.16 12.22 7.47
N SER A 128 -10.94 12.04 6.16
CA SER A 128 -9.67 12.38 5.51
C SER A 128 -9.34 13.87 5.63
N ALA A 129 -10.34 14.75 5.46
CA ALA A 129 -10.17 16.19 5.62
C ALA A 129 -9.87 16.58 7.08
N ALA A 130 -10.55 15.95 8.05
CA ALA A 130 -10.30 16.19 9.47
C ALA A 130 -8.90 15.74 9.90
N VAL A 131 -8.46 14.56 9.45
CA VAL A 131 -7.09 14.07 9.69
C VAL A 131 -6.07 15.01 9.06
N THR A 132 -6.27 15.41 7.80
CA THR A 132 -5.36 16.33 7.10
C THR A 132 -5.24 17.66 7.83
N TRP A 133 -6.37 18.31 8.13
CA TRP A 133 -6.41 19.58 8.85
C TRP A 133 -5.72 19.49 10.21
N SER A 134 -6.03 18.45 10.98
CA SER A 134 -5.43 18.23 12.30
C SER A 134 -3.92 17.96 12.18
N TYR A 135 -3.49 17.18 11.18
CA TYR A 135 -2.09 16.82 11.01
C TYR A 135 -1.22 18.02 10.69
N LEU A 136 -1.71 18.95 9.84
CA LEU A 136 -1.02 20.19 9.51
C LEU A 136 -0.82 21.14 10.71
N ILE A 137 -1.65 21.01 11.75
CA ILE A 137 -1.55 21.82 12.97
C ILE A 137 -0.72 21.10 14.05
N ILE A 138 -0.98 19.81 14.26
CA ILE A 138 -0.32 19.01 15.30
C ILE A 138 1.14 18.74 14.92
N ASN A 139 1.44 18.58 13.63
CA ASN A 139 2.76 18.32 13.08
C ASN A 139 3.54 17.22 13.83
N ASN A 140 2.86 16.12 14.18
CA ASN A 140 3.45 14.98 14.87
C ASN A 140 3.13 13.68 14.12
N PRO A 141 4.12 12.95 13.59
CA PRO A 141 3.91 11.76 12.76
C PRO A 141 3.13 10.65 13.48
N VAL A 142 3.19 10.59 14.82
CA VAL A 142 2.42 9.59 15.60
C VAL A 142 0.92 9.80 15.44
N PHE A 143 0.44 11.05 15.32
CA PHE A 143 -0.98 11.33 15.06
C PHE A 143 -1.43 10.73 13.73
N HIS A 144 -0.61 10.86 12.69
CA HIS A 144 -0.88 10.26 11.39
C HIS A 144 -0.89 8.73 11.49
N GLN A 145 0.14 8.14 12.11
CA GLN A 145 0.28 6.69 12.26
C GLN A 145 -0.93 6.07 12.97
N VAL A 146 -1.39 6.66 14.08
CA VAL A 146 -2.58 6.20 14.82
C VAL A 146 -3.84 6.34 13.95
N SER A 147 -4.00 7.47 13.26
CA SER A 147 -5.15 7.70 12.38
C SER A 147 -5.19 6.65 11.26
N TYR A 148 -4.06 6.43 10.59
CA TYR A 148 -3.91 5.41 9.57
C TYR A 148 -4.21 4.00 10.11
N ALA A 149 -3.68 3.65 11.29
CA ALA A 149 -3.91 2.35 11.93
C ALA A 149 -5.40 2.09 12.22
N ILE A 150 -6.13 3.09 12.74
CA ILE A 150 -7.58 2.99 12.97
C ILE A 150 -8.31 2.68 11.66
N LEU A 151 -7.95 3.37 10.58
CA LEU A 151 -8.57 3.17 9.28
C LEU A 151 -8.27 1.78 8.70
N VAL A 152 -7.03 1.32 8.76
CA VAL A 152 -6.61 -0.02 8.30
C VAL A 152 -7.29 -1.14 9.12
N ILE A 153 -7.37 -1.01 10.44
CA ILE A 153 -8.10 -1.96 11.30
C ILE A 153 -9.58 -2.01 10.87
N GLY A 154 -10.18 -0.86 10.59
CA GLY A 154 -11.53 -0.78 10.03
C GLY A 154 -11.67 -1.54 8.71
N VAL A 155 -10.73 -1.37 7.78
CA VAL A 155 -10.70 -2.09 6.48
C VAL A 155 -10.66 -3.59 6.72
N VAL A 156 -9.79 -4.06 7.61
CA VAL A 156 -9.65 -5.49 7.95
C VAL A 156 -10.95 -6.06 8.53
N ILE A 157 -11.54 -5.40 9.53
CA ILE A 157 -12.81 -5.83 10.13
C ILE A 157 -13.90 -5.91 9.06
N ARG A 158 -13.97 -4.90 8.19
CA ARG A 158 -14.97 -4.83 7.14
C ARG A 158 -14.77 -5.91 6.07
N ALA A 159 -13.53 -6.18 5.70
CA ALA A 159 -13.16 -7.24 4.75
C ALA A 159 -13.54 -8.62 5.27
N ILE A 160 -13.26 -8.91 6.54
CA ILE A 160 -13.67 -10.18 7.19
C ILE A 160 -15.19 -10.32 7.19
N LYS A 161 -15.92 -9.27 7.59
CA LYS A 161 -17.39 -9.27 7.56
C LYS A 161 -17.93 -9.51 6.15
N LEU A 162 -17.35 -8.86 5.14
CA LEU A 162 -17.74 -9.03 3.74
C LEU A 162 -17.45 -10.45 3.25
N PHE A 163 -16.26 -10.97 3.50
CA PHE A 163 -15.87 -12.32 3.10
C PHE A 163 -16.81 -13.38 3.71
N ASN A 164 -17.24 -13.20 4.96
CA ASN A 164 -18.17 -14.10 5.63
C ASN A 164 -19.60 -14.11 5.03
N THR A 165 -19.95 -13.16 4.16
CA THR A 165 -21.23 -13.20 3.42
C THR A 165 -21.16 -14.03 2.14
N VAL A 166 -19.95 -14.39 1.68
CA VAL A 166 -19.78 -15.22 0.48
C VAL A 166 -20.35 -16.62 0.74
N PRO A 167 -21.27 -17.12 -0.11
CA PRO A 167 -21.82 -18.45 0.04
C PRO A 167 -20.74 -19.55 0.04
N LYS A 168 -20.81 -20.47 1.00
CA LYS A 168 -19.85 -21.59 1.11
C LYS A 168 -19.87 -22.56 -0.08
N SER A 169 -20.88 -22.46 -0.96
CA SER A 169 -20.96 -23.23 -2.21
C SER A 169 -19.89 -22.84 -3.23
N TYR A 170 -19.28 -21.66 -3.11
CA TYR A 170 -18.15 -21.21 -3.95
C TYR A 170 -16.84 -21.87 -3.53
N THR A 171 -16.72 -23.18 -3.79
CA THR A 171 -15.62 -24.04 -3.35
C THR A 171 -14.27 -23.70 -3.99
N TYR A 172 -14.27 -23.05 -5.16
CA TYR A 172 -13.04 -22.61 -5.83
C TYR A 172 -12.56 -21.24 -5.32
N GLU A 173 -13.48 -20.28 -5.20
CA GLU A 173 -13.22 -18.89 -4.89
C GLU A 173 -12.87 -18.71 -3.41
N VAL A 174 -13.64 -19.30 -2.49
CA VAL A 174 -13.53 -19.07 -1.04
C VAL A 174 -12.11 -19.34 -0.51
N PRO A 175 -11.47 -20.51 -0.76
CA PRO A 175 -10.13 -20.77 -0.25
C PRO A 175 -9.06 -19.83 -0.83
N ARG A 176 -9.24 -19.40 -2.10
CA ARG A 176 -8.28 -18.53 -2.79
C ARG A 176 -8.41 -17.08 -2.37
N MET A 177 -9.64 -16.58 -2.20
CA MET A 177 -9.90 -15.28 -1.59
C MET A 177 -9.36 -15.22 -0.16
N GLN A 178 -9.55 -16.29 0.63
CA GLN A 178 -8.98 -16.39 1.97
C GLN A 178 -7.45 -16.35 1.95
N CYS A 179 -6.82 -17.05 0.99
CA CYS A 179 -5.38 -16.98 0.78
C CYS A 179 -4.92 -15.55 0.46
N LEU A 180 -5.62 -14.82 -0.42
CA LEU A 180 -5.29 -13.42 -0.72
C LEU A 180 -5.41 -12.51 0.50
N LEU A 181 -6.44 -12.68 1.34
CA LEU A 181 -6.57 -11.94 2.59
C LEU A 181 -5.43 -12.24 3.57
N TRP A 182 -5.04 -13.51 3.70
CA TRP A 182 -3.90 -13.88 4.55
C TRP A 182 -2.57 -13.36 4.01
N MET A 183 -2.34 -13.43 2.71
CA MET A 183 -1.13 -12.89 2.07
C MET A 183 -1.08 -11.37 2.21
N SER A 184 -2.21 -10.69 2.08
CA SER A 184 -2.32 -9.25 2.34
C SER A 184 -1.96 -8.92 3.80
N ALA A 185 -2.61 -9.60 4.76
CA ALA A 185 -2.35 -9.40 6.18
C ALA A 185 -0.90 -9.70 6.57
N LEU A 186 -0.33 -10.80 6.06
CA LEU A 186 1.06 -11.17 6.31
C LEU A 186 2.02 -10.11 5.76
N GLY A 187 1.77 -9.60 4.54
CA GLY A 187 2.57 -8.52 3.95
C GLY A 187 2.63 -7.28 4.84
N PHE A 188 1.47 -6.81 5.32
CA PHE A 188 1.40 -5.67 6.24
C PHE A 188 2.01 -5.95 7.61
N ILE A 189 1.78 -7.13 8.21
CA ILE A 189 2.30 -7.47 9.54
C ILE A 189 3.82 -7.59 9.50
N VAL A 190 4.37 -8.33 8.52
CA VAL A 190 5.82 -8.49 8.37
C VAL A 190 6.45 -7.12 8.11
N ALA A 191 5.89 -6.34 7.18
CA ALA A 191 6.36 -4.99 6.94
C ALA A 191 6.38 -4.18 8.25
N PHE A 192 5.29 -4.15 9.02
CA PHE A 192 5.20 -3.36 10.25
C PHE A 192 6.22 -3.79 11.30
N VAL A 193 6.49 -5.09 11.40
CA VAL A 193 7.56 -5.62 12.27
C VAL A 193 8.92 -5.12 11.80
N LEU A 194 9.23 -5.22 10.50
CA LEU A 194 10.49 -4.75 9.93
C LEU A 194 10.68 -3.25 10.13
N TRP A 195 9.63 -2.45 9.88
CA TRP A 195 9.62 -1.02 10.14
C TRP A 195 9.92 -0.69 11.60
N ASN A 196 9.33 -1.41 12.57
CA ASN A 196 9.64 -1.19 13.99
C ASN A 196 11.08 -1.60 14.33
N ILE A 197 11.60 -2.68 13.75
CA ILE A 197 13.00 -3.09 13.96
C ILE A 197 13.94 -2.00 13.42
N ASP A 198 13.65 -1.44 12.24
CA ASP A 198 14.38 -0.32 11.64
C ASP A 198 14.49 0.87 12.60
N ASN A 199 13.36 1.28 13.16
CA ASN A 199 13.27 2.41 14.09
C ASN A 199 13.98 2.14 15.42
N GLN A 200 13.80 0.95 16.02
CA GLN A 200 14.29 0.66 17.38
C GLN A 200 15.76 0.22 17.42
N PHE A 201 16.24 -0.46 16.39
CA PHE A 201 17.59 -1.04 16.34
C PHE A 201 18.49 -0.32 15.34
N CYS A 202 18.18 0.93 15.00
CA CYS A 202 18.85 1.62 13.91
C CYS A 202 20.38 1.66 14.03
N ASN A 203 20.90 2.01 15.21
CA ASN A 203 22.35 2.05 15.45
C ASN A 203 23.02 0.69 15.23
N ASN A 204 22.34 -0.41 15.59
CA ASN A 204 22.85 -1.76 15.37
C ASN A 204 22.83 -2.13 13.88
N LEU A 205 21.77 -1.78 13.16
CA LEU A 205 21.64 -2.02 11.71
C LEU A 205 22.71 -1.26 10.93
N ARG A 206 22.89 0.04 11.19
CA ARG A 206 23.94 0.87 10.59
C ARG A 206 25.35 0.34 10.90
N SER A 207 25.59 -0.02 12.16
CA SER A 207 26.87 -0.61 12.58
C SER A 207 27.17 -1.90 11.81
N TRP A 208 26.20 -2.81 11.70
CA TRP A 208 26.36 -4.03 10.92
C TRP A 208 26.58 -3.74 9.43
N ARG A 209 25.80 -2.83 8.84
CA ARG A 209 25.89 -2.42 7.43
C ARG A 209 27.30 -1.94 7.07
N SER A 210 27.97 -1.24 7.99
CA SER A 210 29.36 -0.77 7.79
C SER A 210 30.41 -1.89 7.73
N THR A 211 30.07 -3.11 8.16
CA THR A 211 31.00 -4.26 8.21
C THR A 211 30.85 -5.22 7.03
N VAL A 212 29.81 -5.06 6.21
CA VAL A 212 29.47 -5.98 5.12
C VAL A 212 29.52 -5.28 3.76
N PRO A 213 29.64 -6.03 2.64
CA PRO A 213 29.55 -5.45 1.31
C PRO A 213 28.23 -4.72 1.08
N PHE A 214 28.27 -3.65 0.28
CA PHE A 214 27.13 -2.75 0.01
C PHE A 214 25.79 -3.45 -0.25
N LEU A 215 25.75 -4.43 -1.17
CA LEU A 215 24.51 -5.13 -1.52
C LEU A 215 23.99 -6.06 -0.41
N ILE A 216 24.88 -6.56 0.46
CA ILE A 216 24.47 -7.35 1.63
C ILE A 216 23.96 -6.41 2.72
N GLY A 217 24.61 -5.26 2.89
CA GLY A 217 24.16 -4.20 3.79
C GLY A 217 22.78 -3.67 3.43
N ALA A 218 22.42 -3.62 2.15
CA ALA A 218 21.07 -3.24 1.70
C ALA A 218 19.94 -4.10 2.28
N ILE A 219 20.24 -5.34 2.71
CA ILE A 219 19.24 -6.23 3.32
C ILE A 219 18.78 -5.68 4.68
N SER A 220 19.61 -4.90 5.37
CA SER A 220 19.24 -4.28 6.65
C SER A 220 18.49 -2.95 6.50
N GLU A 221 18.17 -2.50 5.29
CA GLU A 221 17.28 -1.36 5.02
C GLU A 221 15.83 -1.81 5.21
N LEU A 222 15.43 -2.01 6.47
CA LEU A 222 14.17 -2.65 6.82
C LEU A 222 12.97 -1.75 6.52
N HIS A 223 13.16 -0.43 6.49
CA HIS A 223 12.17 0.51 5.98
C HIS A 223 11.91 0.34 4.47
N GLY A 224 12.93 0.04 3.67
CA GLY A 224 12.75 -0.30 2.25
C GLY A 224 11.93 -1.59 2.06
N TRP A 225 12.13 -2.60 2.92
CA TRP A 225 11.29 -3.80 2.93
C TRP A 225 9.84 -3.51 3.36
N TRP A 226 9.62 -2.50 4.20
CA TRP A 226 8.28 -2.03 4.52
C TRP A 226 7.52 -1.54 3.28
N HIS A 227 8.16 -0.78 2.39
CA HIS A 227 7.55 -0.35 1.12
C HIS A 227 7.11 -1.55 0.26
N ILE A 228 8.00 -2.53 0.10
CA ILE A 228 7.71 -3.71 -0.72
C ILE A 228 6.59 -4.56 -0.10
N GLY A 229 6.64 -4.80 1.21
CA GLY A 229 5.67 -5.63 1.93
C GLY A 229 4.27 -5.01 1.97
N THR A 230 4.17 -3.72 2.26
CA THR A 230 2.89 -3.00 2.25
C THR A 230 2.36 -2.81 0.83
N GLY A 231 3.22 -2.56 -0.16
CA GLY A 231 2.87 -2.50 -1.58
C GLY A 231 2.28 -3.81 -2.13
N LEU A 232 2.91 -4.95 -1.82
CA LEU A 232 2.35 -6.27 -2.14
C LEU A 232 1.07 -6.55 -1.34
N GLY A 233 1.05 -6.16 -0.06
CA GLY A 233 -0.08 -6.35 0.83
C GLY A 233 -1.36 -5.67 0.31
N VAL A 234 -1.26 -4.39 -0.07
CA VAL A 234 -2.38 -3.63 -0.64
C VAL A 234 -2.77 -4.16 -2.02
N TYR A 235 -1.79 -4.59 -2.83
CA TYR A 235 -2.05 -5.21 -4.12
C TYR A 235 -2.92 -6.47 -3.99
N TYR A 236 -2.56 -7.42 -3.12
CA TYR A 236 -3.37 -8.62 -2.88
C TYR A 236 -4.77 -8.28 -2.36
N PHE A 237 -4.88 -7.26 -1.52
CA PHE A 237 -6.17 -6.80 -1.01
C PHE A 237 -7.07 -6.25 -2.12
N ILE A 238 -6.53 -5.43 -3.03
CA ILE A 238 -7.31 -4.88 -4.14
C ILE A 238 -7.72 -5.99 -5.12
N VAL A 239 -6.85 -6.99 -5.37
CA VAL A 239 -7.22 -8.18 -6.15
C VAL A 239 -8.35 -8.97 -5.48
N PHE A 240 -8.32 -9.11 -4.15
CA PHE A 240 -9.44 -9.69 -3.39
C PHE A 240 -10.73 -8.88 -3.59
N CYS A 241 -10.67 -7.54 -3.50
CA CYS A 241 -11.83 -6.67 -3.73
C CYS A 241 -12.37 -6.78 -5.16
N GLU A 242 -11.49 -6.86 -6.16
CA GLU A 242 -11.85 -7.08 -7.57
C GLU A 242 -12.59 -8.41 -7.76
N TRP A 243 -12.22 -9.45 -7.02
CA TRP A 243 -12.85 -10.76 -7.11
C TRP A 243 -14.18 -10.83 -6.35
N ILE A 244 -14.24 -10.31 -5.13
CA ILE A 244 -15.43 -10.46 -4.28
C ILE A 244 -16.62 -9.64 -4.77
N GLN A 245 -16.39 -8.45 -5.34
CA GLN A 245 -17.45 -7.57 -5.87
C GLN A 245 -18.36 -8.29 -6.89
N PRO A 246 -17.85 -8.86 -8.00
CA PRO A 246 -18.68 -9.58 -8.96
C PRO A 246 -19.21 -10.93 -8.42
N THR A 247 -18.53 -11.52 -7.43
CA THR A 247 -18.99 -12.78 -6.78
C THR A 247 -20.27 -12.56 -5.97
N LEU A 248 -20.37 -11.43 -5.30
CA LEU A 248 -21.55 -11.04 -4.52
C LEU A 248 -22.62 -10.32 -5.35
N ALA A 249 -22.30 -9.87 -6.57
CA ALA A 249 -23.25 -9.18 -7.43
C ALA A 249 -24.52 -10.02 -7.71
N ALA A 250 -25.69 -9.40 -7.52
CA ALA A 250 -26.98 -10.03 -7.78
C ALA A 250 -27.22 -10.27 -9.29
N ASN A 251 -26.79 -9.31 -10.12
CA ASN A 251 -26.92 -9.35 -11.58
C ASN A 251 -25.52 -9.33 -12.23
N ASN A 252 -25.34 -10.08 -13.34
CA ASN A 252 -24.10 -10.09 -14.14
C ASN A 252 -22.86 -10.68 -13.44
N ARG A 253 -23.00 -11.86 -12.83
CA ARG A 253 -21.89 -12.59 -12.19
C ARG A 253 -20.83 -12.97 -13.22
N LYS A 254 -19.67 -12.34 -13.14
CA LYS A 254 -18.47 -12.78 -13.84
C LYS A 254 -17.75 -13.79 -12.94
N SER A 255 -17.52 -15.01 -13.44
CA SER A 255 -16.60 -15.94 -12.80
C SER A 255 -15.17 -15.59 -13.18
N PHE A 256 -14.27 -15.68 -12.21
CA PHE A 256 -12.85 -15.39 -12.39
C PHE A 256 -12.01 -16.59 -11.98
N ARG A 257 -10.88 -16.77 -12.66
CA ARG A 257 -9.80 -17.64 -12.22
C ARG A 257 -8.59 -16.81 -11.83
N LEU A 258 -8.00 -17.14 -10.68
CA LEU A 258 -6.74 -16.59 -10.21
C LEU A 258 -5.56 -17.32 -10.85
N TYR A 259 -4.62 -16.54 -11.39
CA TYR A 259 -3.35 -17.02 -11.93
C TYR A 259 -2.20 -16.40 -11.14
N TRP A 260 -1.07 -17.10 -11.06
CA TRP A 260 0.14 -16.66 -10.38
C TRP A 260 1.31 -16.59 -11.36
N ALA A 261 2.12 -15.55 -11.22
CA ALA A 261 3.38 -15.34 -11.92
C ALA A 261 4.42 -14.87 -10.88
N GLY A 262 5.09 -15.84 -10.25
CA GLY A 262 5.93 -15.56 -9.08
C GLY A 262 5.10 -14.98 -7.92
N PRO A 263 5.51 -13.86 -7.31
CA PRO A 263 4.73 -13.22 -6.24
C PRO A 263 3.50 -12.47 -6.78
N LEU A 264 3.37 -12.26 -8.08
CA LEU A 264 2.21 -11.55 -8.63
C LEU A 264 1.05 -12.51 -8.85
N CYS A 265 -0.17 -12.07 -8.54
CA CYS A 265 -1.39 -12.79 -8.86
C CYS A 265 -2.38 -11.91 -9.62
N TYR A 266 -3.10 -12.46 -10.58
CA TYR A 266 -4.09 -11.69 -11.32
C TYR A 266 -5.31 -12.54 -11.68
N LEU A 267 -6.45 -11.87 -11.83
CA LEU A 267 -7.69 -12.50 -12.24
C LEU A 267 -7.82 -12.49 -13.76
N ARG A 268 -8.43 -13.53 -14.31
CA ARG A 268 -8.98 -13.54 -15.68
C ARG A 268 -10.40 -14.03 -15.65
N VAL A 269 -11.24 -13.43 -16.49
CA VAL A 269 -12.61 -13.93 -16.69
C VAL A 269 -12.50 -15.39 -17.09
N ALA A 270 -13.22 -16.25 -16.37
CA ALA A 270 -13.39 -17.63 -16.80
C ALA A 270 -14.27 -17.59 -18.04
N ASP A 271 -13.65 -17.66 -19.23
CA ASP A 271 -14.39 -17.95 -20.45
C ASP A 271 -15.22 -19.23 -20.20
N GLN A 272 -16.41 -19.32 -20.80
CA GLN A 272 -17.08 -20.61 -20.98
C GLN A 272 -16.25 -21.46 -21.96
N MET A 273 -15.04 -21.84 -21.55
CA MET A 273 -14.22 -22.87 -22.20
C MET A 273 -14.89 -24.22 -21.93
N ASN A 274 -16.01 -24.43 -22.62
CA ASN A 274 -16.62 -25.69 -23.06
C ASN A 274 -18.01 -25.40 -23.67
N LYS A 275 -18.01 -24.68 -24.79
CA LYS A 275 -18.98 -24.88 -25.89
C LYS A 275 -18.19 -24.92 -27.19
N LYS A 276 -17.43 -25.98 -27.37
CA LYS A 276 -17.12 -26.51 -28.69
C LYS A 276 -17.68 -27.92 -28.69
N ASP A 277 -18.79 -28.02 -29.40
CA ASP A 277 -19.47 -29.16 -30.03
C ASP A 277 -18.90 -30.56 -29.73
#